data_AF-A0A1Q9W0P1-F1
#
_entry.id   AF-A0A1Q9W0P1-F1
#
_cell.length_a   1.000
_cell.length_b   1.000
_cell.length_c   1.000
_cell.angle_alpha   90.00
_cell.angle_beta   90.00
_cell.angle_gamma   90.00
#
_symmetry.space_group_name_H-M   'P 1'
#
loop_
_entity.id
_entity.type
_entity.pdbx_description
1 polymer ?
#
loop_
_entity_poly.entity_id
_entity_poly.type
_entity_poly.pdbx_seq_one_letter_code
_entity_poly.pdbx_strand_id
1 'polypeptide(L)'
;MTDQTPVTDDDRKAHEWCAQEVDGTPEGVLPHLHAVARAIRAHVPAPPATLADEIRDRFLPTDDSPDNEERATVLALADCVEAVEHALDYHKKWSEVNGKAIAEVTKIVSEAHVGRPGQLTTDCVKQLLQERDEARAEVERLTRDRTSKESLPVALPDPADVPEGEAWLVKDSERNAVGVRVGAFPTPPWSVVDLDSGGVSRLSDSSVTLVSRLVPDTRRVIDRAEDLDKLPVGSIVLDNDGDPCKKISEGNFECGSAIFSAEGLLRLSAEVTVIHEGVTA
;
A
#
# COMPACT_ATOMS: atom_id res chain seq x y z
N MET A 1 5.25 37.49 16.88
CA MET A 1 4.64 36.16 16.72
C MET A 1 3.90 36.19 15.40
N THR A 2 4.51 35.66 14.35
CA THR A 2 3.85 35.52 13.04
C THR A 2 2.86 34.37 13.14
N ASP A 3 1.58 34.67 12.96
CA ASP A 3 0.50 33.69 12.81
C ASP A 3 0.82 32.87 11.54
N GLN A 4 1.45 31.70 11.72
CA GLN A 4 1.65 30.79 10.60
C GLN A 4 0.35 30.05 10.38
N THR A 5 -0.30 30.37 9.26
CA THR A 5 -1.46 29.64 8.76
C THR A 5 -1.10 28.15 8.69
N PRO A 6 -1.93 27.25 9.27
CA PRO A 6 -1.64 25.82 9.26
C PRO A 6 -1.54 25.31 7.81
N VAL A 7 -0.48 24.57 7.53
CA VAL A 7 -0.26 23.95 6.22
C VAL A 7 -1.34 22.92 5.95
N THR A 8 -1.95 22.99 4.77
CA THR A 8 -3.04 22.12 4.33
C THR A 8 -2.54 20.99 3.43
N ASP A 9 -3.37 19.97 3.21
CA ASP A 9 -3.08 18.88 2.26
C ASP A 9 -2.93 19.41 0.81
N ASP A 10 -3.61 20.51 0.47
CA ASP A 10 -3.51 21.14 -0.83
C ASP A 10 -2.15 21.83 -1.03
N ASP A 11 -1.59 22.41 0.04
CA ASP A 11 -0.25 23.00 0.01
C ASP A 11 0.81 21.91 -0.26
N ARG A 12 0.65 20.74 0.37
CA ARG A 12 1.53 19.57 0.16
C ARG A 12 1.48 19.07 -1.28
N LYS A 13 0.28 18.87 -1.82
CA LYS A 13 0.08 18.46 -3.23
C LYS A 13 0.64 19.47 -4.22
N ALA A 14 0.54 20.77 -3.92
CA ALA A 14 1.11 21.81 -4.76
C ALA A 14 2.66 21.72 -4.80
N HIS A 15 3.30 21.40 -3.67
CA HIS A 15 4.75 21.18 -3.60
C HIS A 15 5.18 19.87 -4.26
N GLU A 16 4.44 18.77 -4.07
CA GLU A 16 4.67 17.49 -4.77
C GLU A 16 4.58 17.64 -6.29
N TRP A 17 3.57 18.36 -6.78
CA TRP A 17 3.43 18.67 -8.20
C TRP A 17 4.63 19.46 -8.74
N CYS A 18 5.14 20.44 -7.96
CA CYS A 18 6.33 21.19 -8.34
C CYS A 18 7.56 20.26 -8.43
N ALA A 19 7.73 19.32 -7.51
CA ALA A 19 8.86 18.39 -7.53
C ALA A 19 8.78 17.42 -8.72
N GLN A 20 7.60 16.87 -9.00
CA GLN A 20 7.41 15.87 -10.07
C GLN A 20 7.52 16.47 -11.47
N GLU A 21 6.87 17.60 -11.72
CA GLU A 21 6.72 18.14 -13.08
C GLU A 21 7.87 19.06 -13.50
N VAL A 22 8.57 19.68 -12.54
CA VAL A 22 9.52 20.77 -12.83
C VAL A 22 10.96 20.37 -12.58
N ASP A 23 11.27 19.62 -11.51
CA ASP A 23 12.67 19.27 -11.20
C ASP A 23 13.23 18.19 -12.15
N GLY A 24 12.37 17.43 -12.84
CA GLY A 24 12.75 16.48 -13.89
C GLY A 24 12.81 17.07 -15.32
N THR A 25 12.34 18.31 -15.52
CA THR A 25 12.14 18.88 -16.86
C THR A 25 13.17 19.98 -17.14
N PRO A 26 13.99 19.89 -18.22
CA PRO A 26 14.99 20.92 -18.53
C PRO A 26 14.34 22.31 -18.65
N GLU A 27 15.02 23.34 -18.12
CA GLU A 27 14.51 24.73 -17.97
C GLU A 27 14.02 25.41 -19.27
N GLY A 28 14.21 24.81 -20.45
CA GLY A 28 13.76 25.34 -21.74
C GLY A 28 12.51 24.69 -22.33
N VAL A 29 12.03 23.56 -21.80
CA VAL A 29 10.97 22.77 -22.45
C VAL A 29 9.58 23.30 -22.12
N LEU A 30 9.33 23.73 -20.88
CA LEU A 30 8.03 24.23 -20.41
C LEU A 30 8.19 25.46 -19.48
N PRO A 31 8.60 26.62 -20.01
CA PRO A 31 8.98 27.79 -19.21
C PRO A 31 7.83 28.37 -18.37
N HIS A 32 6.58 28.15 -18.78
CA HIS A 32 5.39 28.57 -18.04
C HIS A 32 5.14 27.69 -16.80
N LEU A 33 5.38 26.38 -16.87
CA LEU A 33 5.27 25.48 -15.70
C LEU A 33 6.37 25.80 -14.67
N HIS A 34 7.59 26.06 -15.13
CA HIS A 34 8.70 26.54 -14.29
C HIS A 34 8.38 27.88 -13.60
N ALA A 35 7.62 28.77 -14.25
CA ALA A 35 7.18 30.02 -13.64
C ALA A 35 6.08 29.78 -12.58
N VAL A 36 5.13 28.88 -12.86
CA VAL A 36 4.07 28.49 -11.92
C VAL A 36 4.66 27.80 -10.68
N ALA A 37 5.58 26.84 -10.85
CA ALA A 37 6.23 26.18 -9.73
C ALA A 37 7.06 27.14 -8.86
N ARG A 38 7.76 28.11 -9.48
CA ARG A 38 8.44 29.18 -8.72
C ARG A 38 7.46 30.03 -7.91
N ALA A 39 6.30 30.37 -8.48
CA ALA A 39 5.28 31.12 -7.76
C ALA A 39 4.69 30.31 -6.59
N ILE A 40 4.42 29.02 -6.80
CA ILE A 40 3.95 28.10 -5.74
C ILE A 40 5.00 28.01 -4.63
N ARG A 41 6.26 27.70 -4.95
CA ARG A 41 7.35 27.62 -3.95
C ARG A 41 7.57 28.92 -3.18
N ALA A 42 7.31 30.08 -3.79
CA ALA A 42 7.47 31.38 -3.16
C ALA A 42 6.29 31.79 -2.26
N HIS A 43 5.09 31.28 -2.51
CA HIS A 43 3.86 31.78 -1.88
C HIS A 43 3.08 30.74 -1.09
N VAL A 44 3.30 29.45 -1.34
CA VAL A 44 2.70 28.33 -0.62
C VAL A 44 3.70 27.85 0.43
N PRO A 45 3.36 27.89 1.74
CA PRO A 45 4.24 27.36 2.78
C PRO A 45 4.63 25.92 2.49
N ALA A 46 5.92 25.60 2.55
CA ALA A 46 6.35 24.21 2.42
C ALA A 46 5.77 23.38 3.56
N PRO A 47 5.28 22.16 3.29
CA PRO A 47 4.96 21.23 4.36
C PRO A 47 6.20 21.00 5.23
N PRO A 48 6.03 20.74 6.54
CA PRO A 48 7.14 20.31 7.37
C PRO A 48 7.75 19.06 6.74
N ALA A 49 9.09 19.00 6.71
CA ALA A 49 9.80 17.83 6.20
C ALA A 49 9.33 16.58 6.94
N THR A 50 9.04 15.53 6.17
CA THR A 50 8.73 14.22 6.75
C THR A 50 10.01 13.55 7.24
N LEU A 51 9.89 12.52 8.08
CA LEU A 51 11.08 11.76 8.49
C LEU A 51 11.72 11.08 7.27
N ALA A 52 10.91 10.67 6.29
CA ALA A 52 11.41 10.15 5.02
C ALA A 52 12.25 11.18 4.24
N ASP A 53 11.80 12.44 4.20
CA ASP A 53 12.56 13.52 3.56
C ASP A 53 13.88 13.80 4.26
N GLU A 54 13.88 13.82 5.61
CA GLU A 54 15.11 14.00 6.39
C GLU A 54 16.12 12.87 6.15
N ILE A 55 15.64 11.63 5.99
CA ILE A 55 16.48 10.48 5.64
C ILE A 55 17.04 10.66 4.21
N ARG A 56 16.22 11.06 3.23
CA ARG A 56 16.69 11.27 1.85
C ARG A 56 17.73 12.39 1.77
N ASP A 57 17.47 13.52 2.42
CA ASP A 57 18.36 14.69 2.42
C ASP A 57 19.72 14.40 3.05
N ARG A 58 19.74 13.63 4.14
CA ARG A 58 20.97 13.28 4.85
C ARG A 58 21.88 12.33 4.05
N PHE A 59 21.32 11.66 3.05
CA PHE A 59 22.01 10.71 2.19
C PHE A 59 22.04 11.14 0.72
N LEU A 60 21.83 12.45 0.46
CA LEU A 60 22.14 13.04 -0.84
C LEU A 60 23.62 12.81 -1.18
N PRO A 61 23.94 12.55 -2.45
CA PRO A 61 25.30 12.24 -2.85
C PRO A 61 26.22 13.41 -2.51
N THR A 62 27.16 13.18 -1.60
CA THR A 62 28.39 13.95 -1.56
C THR A 62 29.31 13.39 -2.64
N ASP A 63 30.06 14.25 -3.34
CA ASP A 63 30.90 13.91 -4.50
C ASP A 63 31.92 12.75 -4.26
N ASP A 64 32.09 12.30 -3.02
CA ASP A 64 33.07 11.31 -2.58
C ASP A 64 32.49 10.01 -1.97
N SER A 65 31.18 9.74 -2.04
CA SER A 65 30.58 8.57 -1.35
C SER A 65 30.68 7.25 -2.16
N PRO A 66 31.38 6.22 -1.66
CA PRO A 66 31.47 4.90 -2.29
C PRO A 66 30.57 3.89 -1.56
N ASP A 67 29.38 3.63 -2.11
CA ASP A 67 28.78 2.29 -2.32
C ASP A 67 27.30 2.42 -2.66
N ASN A 68 26.92 1.94 -3.85
CA ASN A 68 25.54 2.01 -4.35
C ASN A 68 24.56 1.15 -3.53
N GLU A 69 25.05 0.12 -2.82
CA GLU A 69 24.22 -0.85 -2.08
C GLU A 69 23.72 -0.30 -0.74
N GLU A 70 24.57 0.38 0.03
CA GLU A 70 24.16 1.07 1.27
C GLU A 70 23.15 2.18 0.95
N ARG A 71 23.37 2.91 -0.15
CA ARG A 71 22.45 3.95 -0.62
C ARG A 71 21.09 3.38 -1.01
N ALA A 72 21.06 2.28 -1.76
CA ALA A 72 19.81 1.61 -2.13
C ALA A 72 19.02 1.16 -0.88
N THR A 73 19.73 0.64 0.13
CA THR A 73 19.13 0.23 1.41
C THR A 73 18.53 1.41 2.17
N VAL A 74 19.23 2.55 2.22
CA VAL A 74 18.74 3.75 2.91
C VAL A 74 17.54 4.37 2.18
N LEU A 75 17.55 4.39 0.85
CA LEU A 75 16.39 4.85 0.07
C LEU A 75 15.18 3.94 0.29
N ALA A 76 15.37 2.61 0.27
CA ALA A 76 14.31 1.67 0.59
C ALA A 76 13.75 1.87 2.02
N LEU A 77 14.61 2.24 2.98
CA LEU A 77 14.17 2.58 4.33
C LEU A 77 13.35 3.88 4.35
N ALA A 78 13.76 4.91 3.60
CA ALA A 78 12.99 6.14 3.48
C ALA A 78 11.60 5.90 2.89
N ASP A 79 11.50 5.07 1.85
CA ASP A 79 10.22 4.68 1.23
C ASP A 79 9.33 3.90 2.23
N CYS A 80 9.93 3.02 3.05
CA CYS A 80 9.19 2.34 4.12
C CYS A 80 8.67 3.32 5.19
N VAL A 81 9.49 4.30 5.58
CA VAL A 81 9.09 5.33 6.56
C VAL A 81 7.93 6.16 6.01
N GLU A 82 8.00 6.57 4.75
CA GLU A 82 6.92 7.31 4.09
C GLU A 82 5.61 6.52 4.06
N ALA A 83 5.67 5.22 3.74
CA ALA A 83 4.50 4.35 3.75
C ALA A 83 3.86 4.25 5.16
N VAL A 84 4.68 4.18 6.21
CA VAL A 84 4.20 4.17 7.60
C VAL A 84 3.60 5.51 8.00
N GLU A 85 4.22 6.63 7.64
CA GLU A 85 3.70 7.97 7.89
C GLU A 85 2.33 8.18 7.19
N HIS A 86 2.20 7.70 5.95
CA HIS A 86 0.93 7.74 5.21
C HIS A 86 -0.14 6.85 5.87
N ALA A 87 0.23 5.65 6.33
CA ALA A 87 -0.68 4.77 7.07
C ALA A 87 -1.15 5.38 8.40
N LEU A 88 -0.26 6.07 9.13
CA LEU A 88 -0.59 6.77 10.36
C LEU A 88 -1.52 7.96 10.11
N ASP A 89 -1.27 8.75 9.06
CA ASP A 89 -2.15 9.86 8.67
C ASP A 89 -3.54 9.35 8.24
N TYR A 90 -3.58 8.25 7.48
CA TYR A 90 -4.82 7.58 7.12
C TYR A 90 -5.59 7.10 8.36
N HIS A 91 -4.92 6.45 9.31
CA HIS A 91 -5.55 6.00 10.56
C HIS A 91 -6.06 7.18 11.40
N LYS A 92 -5.33 8.30 11.45
CA LYS A 92 -5.76 9.52 12.15
C LYS A 92 -7.01 10.11 11.50
N LYS A 93 -7.02 10.27 10.17
CA LYS A 93 -8.18 10.73 9.40
C LYS A 93 -9.39 9.81 9.62
N TRP A 94 -9.17 8.49 9.58
CA TRP A 94 -10.22 7.51 9.86
C TRP A 94 -10.76 7.62 11.28
N SER A 95 -9.90 7.79 12.28
CA SER A 95 -10.28 7.99 13.68
C SER A 95 -11.11 9.26 13.88
N GLU A 96 -10.77 10.36 13.20
CA GLU A 96 -11.55 11.60 13.23
C GLU A 96 -12.94 11.43 12.60
N VAL A 97 -13.03 10.76 11.45
CA VAL A 97 -14.32 10.45 10.80
C VAL A 97 -15.18 9.55 11.69
N ASN A 98 -14.59 8.49 12.24
CA ASN A 98 -15.30 7.55 13.11
C ASN A 98 -15.72 8.22 14.43
N GLY A 99 -14.88 9.10 14.99
CA GLY A 99 -15.21 9.90 16.16
C GLY A 99 -16.40 10.83 15.91
N LYS A 100 -16.48 11.48 14.74
CA LYS A 100 -17.64 12.28 14.35
C LYS A 100 -18.90 11.44 14.22
N ALA A 101 -18.82 10.27 13.57
CA ALA A 101 -19.95 9.35 13.44
C ALA A 101 -20.46 8.86 14.80
N ILE A 102 -19.57 8.48 15.72
CA ILE A 102 -19.93 8.09 17.09
C ILE A 102 -20.60 9.24 17.84
N ALA A 103 -20.08 10.47 17.71
CA ALA A 103 -20.66 11.65 18.34
C ALA A 103 -22.08 11.94 17.80
N GLU A 104 -22.29 11.79 16.49
CA GLU A 104 -23.58 11.99 15.84
C GLU A 104 -24.60 10.92 16.26
N VAL A 105 -24.20 9.64 16.28
CA VAL A 105 -25.04 8.56 16.82
C VAL A 105 -25.39 8.81 18.29
N THR A 106 -24.42 9.23 19.10
CA THR A 106 -24.64 9.56 20.51
C THR A 106 -25.64 10.70 20.66
N LYS A 107 -25.54 11.73 19.81
CA LYS A 107 -26.48 12.84 19.75
C LYS A 107 -27.89 12.36 19.40
N ILE A 108 -28.06 11.59 18.33
CA ILE A 108 -29.36 11.03 17.90
C ILE A 108 -29.99 10.21 19.03
N VAL A 109 -29.21 9.35 19.69
CA VAL A 109 -29.68 8.55 20.84
C VAL A 109 -30.11 9.44 22.00
N SER A 110 -29.36 10.49 22.31
CA SER A 110 -29.69 11.43 23.39
C SER A 110 -30.95 12.24 23.10
N GLU A 111 -31.13 12.72 21.86
CA GLU A 111 -32.32 13.48 21.43
C GLU A 111 -33.58 12.59 21.38
N ALA A 112 -33.43 11.34 20.93
CA ALA A 112 -34.51 10.35 20.97
C ALA A 112 -34.96 10.02 22.41
N HIS A 113 -34.04 10.08 23.38
CA HIS A 113 -34.34 9.82 24.80
C HIS A 113 -35.20 10.93 25.45
N VAL A 114 -35.14 12.16 24.93
CA VAL A 114 -35.85 13.33 25.49
C VAL A 114 -37.28 13.47 24.96
N GLY A 115 -37.61 12.86 23.81
CA GLY A 115 -38.89 13.08 23.12
C GLY A 115 -40.03 12.09 23.44
N ARG A 116 -39.77 10.78 23.55
CA ARG A 116 -40.77 9.74 23.88
C ARG A 116 -40.08 8.48 24.43
N PRO A 117 -40.13 8.22 25.75
CA PRO A 117 -39.51 7.05 26.34
C PRO A 117 -40.36 5.81 26.01
N GLY A 118 -39.90 4.96 25.09
CA GLY A 118 -40.29 3.54 25.10
C GLY A 118 -40.64 2.85 23.77
N GLN A 119 -40.88 3.58 22.67
CA GLN A 119 -41.27 2.93 21.39
C GLN A 119 -40.35 3.26 20.21
N LEU A 120 -39.86 4.49 20.08
CA LEU A 120 -38.96 4.88 18.99
C LEU A 120 -37.55 4.28 19.13
N THR A 121 -37.10 4.02 20.36
CA THR A 121 -35.77 3.43 20.61
C THR A 121 -35.71 1.95 20.24
N THR A 122 -36.80 1.20 20.40
CA THR A 122 -36.82 -0.24 20.07
C THR A 122 -36.81 -0.46 18.55
N ASP A 123 -37.57 0.35 17.81
CA ASP A 123 -37.63 0.23 16.35
C ASP A 123 -36.35 0.74 15.69
N CYS A 124 -35.77 1.85 16.18
CA CYS A 124 -34.50 2.37 15.68
C CYS A 124 -33.32 1.43 15.98
N VAL A 125 -33.27 0.85 17.19
CA VAL A 125 -32.24 -0.16 17.53
C VAL A 125 -32.43 -1.43 16.70
N LYS A 126 -33.66 -1.88 16.46
CA LYS A 126 -33.91 -3.01 15.55
C LYS A 126 -33.45 -2.74 14.13
N GLN A 127 -33.71 -1.54 13.61
CA GLN A 127 -33.29 -1.15 12.27
C GLN A 127 -31.76 -1.11 12.17
N LEU A 128 -31.07 -0.49 13.12
CA LEU A 128 -29.60 -0.46 13.15
C LEU A 128 -28.97 -1.85 13.32
N LEU A 129 -29.60 -2.73 14.11
CA LEU A 129 -29.15 -4.12 14.24
C LEU A 129 -29.35 -4.90 12.94
N GLN A 130 -30.47 -4.67 12.25
CA GLN A 130 -30.73 -5.26 10.94
C GLN A 130 -29.72 -4.77 9.90
N GLU A 131 -29.48 -3.46 9.80
CA GLU A 131 -28.50 -2.88 8.89
C GLU A 131 -27.08 -3.41 9.17
N ARG A 132 -26.71 -3.55 10.45
CA ARG A 132 -25.44 -4.18 10.86
C ARG A 132 -25.37 -5.64 10.41
N ASP A 133 -26.44 -6.41 10.61
CA ASP A 133 -26.47 -7.84 10.29
C ASP A 133 -26.46 -8.07 8.78
N GLU A 134 -27.14 -7.22 8.01
CA GLU A 134 -27.08 -7.18 6.54
C GLU A 134 -25.68 -6.82 6.03
N ALA A 135 -25.06 -5.78 6.60
CA ALA A 135 -23.68 -5.41 6.25
C ALA A 135 -22.68 -6.52 6.59
N ARG A 136 -22.84 -7.19 7.74
CA ARG A 136 -21.99 -8.33 8.13
C ARG A 136 -22.20 -9.53 7.20
N ALA A 137 -23.45 -9.83 6.85
CA ALA A 137 -23.78 -10.90 5.91
C ALA A 137 -23.21 -10.63 4.52
N GLU A 138 -23.25 -9.38 4.06
CA GLU A 138 -22.68 -8.98 2.77
C GLU A 138 -21.15 -9.08 2.78
N VAL A 139 -20.49 -8.66 3.87
CA VAL A 139 -19.03 -8.86 4.04
C VAL A 139 -18.69 -10.35 4.04
N GLU A 140 -19.43 -11.18 4.77
CA GLU A 140 -19.23 -12.63 4.75
C GLU A 140 -19.49 -13.23 3.37
N ARG A 141 -20.51 -12.78 2.65
CA ARG A 141 -20.82 -13.22 1.29
C ARG A 141 -19.71 -12.84 0.33
N LEU A 142 -19.24 -11.60 0.34
CA LEU A 142 -18.13 -11.13 -0.50
C LEU A 142 -16.83 -11.86 -0.15
N THR A 143 -16.57 -12.10 1.12
CA THR A 143 -15.41 -12.88 1.58
C THR A 143 -15.51 -14.32 1.12
N ARG A 144 -16.71 -14.94 1.18
CA ARG A 144 -16.97 -16.31 0.71
C ARG A 144 -16.92 -16.42 -0.81
N ASP A 145 -17.48 -15.47 -1.55
CA ASP A 145 -17.44 -15.44 -3.02
C ASP A 145 -16.02 -15.21 -3.54
N ARG A 146 -15.20 -14.45 -2.80
CA ARG A 146 -13.76 -14.29 -3.07
C ARG A 146 -13.01 -15.59 -2.81
N THR A 147 -13.17 -16.17 -1.63
CA THR A 147 -12.48 -17.41 -1.23
C THR A 147 -12.94 -18.65 -2.03
N SER A 148 -14.21 -18.72 -2.46
CA SER A 148 -14.74 -19.86 -3.24
C SER A 148 -14.38 -19.82 -4.73
N LYS A 149 -14.05 -18.65 -5.28
CA LYS A 149 -13.48 -18.54 -6.63
C LYS A 149 -11.96 -18.81 -6.65
N GLU A 150 -11.30 -18.71 -5.50
CA GLU A 150 -9.86 -18.96 -5.31
C GLU A 150 -9.56 -20.37 -4.73
N SER A 151 -10.58 -21.17 -4.42
CA SER A 151 -10.38 -22.48 -3.78
C SER A 151 -10.22 -23.63 -4.77
N LEU A 152 -8.99 -23.91 -5.19
CA LEU A 152 -8.50 -25.29 -5.21
C LEU A 152 -7.69 -25.50 -3.93
N PRO A 153 -7.88 -26.62 -3.19
CA PRO A 153 -7.01 -26.94 -2.07
C PRO A 153 -5.69 -27.46 -2.62
N VAL A 154 -4.81 -26.55 -3.04
CA VAL A 154 -3.39 -26.88 -3.15
C VAL A 154 -2.93 -27.08 -1.71
N ALA A 155 -2.50 -28.29 -1.37
CA ALA A 155 -1.84 -28.53 -0.10
C ALA A 155 -0.77 -27.45 0.08
N LEU A 156 -0.78 -26.76 1.23
CA LEU A 156 0.21 -25.73 1.51
C LEU A 156 1.62 -26.31 1.26
N PRO A 157 2.50 -25.61 0.54
CA PRO A 157 3.84 -26.10 0.28
C PRO A 157 4.58 -26.34 1.59
N ASP A 158 5.62 -27.18 1.56
CA ASP A 158 6.59 -27.20 2.66
C ASP A 158 7.18 -25.77 2.78
N PRO A 159 7.37 -25.21 4.00
CA PRO A 159 8.10 -23.96 4.17
C PRO A 159 9.39 -23.89 3.35
N ALA A 160 10.12 -25.00 3.21
CA ALA A 160 11.35 -25.12 2.42
C ALA A 160 11.18 -24.81 0.92
N ASP A 161 9.99 -25.07 0.38
CA ASP A 161 9.66 -24.94 -1.04
C ASP A 161 9.05 -23.58 -1.40
N VAL A 162 8.82 -22.70 -0.42
CA VAL A 162 8.31 -21.35 -0.66
C VAL A 162 9.35 -20.54 -1.46
N PRO A 163 8.99 -19.88 -2.57
CA PRO A 163 9.93 -19.02 -3.29
C PRO A 163 10.41 -17.84 -2.43
N GLU A 164 11.63 -17.37 -2.70
CA GLU A 164 12.16 -16.18 -2.01
C GLU A 164 11.30 -14.95 -2.30
N GLY A 165 11.12 -14.08 -1.30
CA GLY A 165 10.33 -12.86 -1.42
C GLY A 165 8.82 -13.03 -1.26
N GLU A 166 8.28 -14.26 -1.20
CA GLU A 166 6.85 -14.44 -0.94
C GLU A 166 6.47 -14.17 0.51
N ALA A 167 5.49 -13.31 0.72
CA ALA A 167 4.92 -13.03 2.04
C ALA A 167 3.85 -14.05 2.43
N TRP A 168 4.01 -14.60 3.63
CA TRP A 168 3.13 -15.61 4.20
C TRP A 168 2.75 -15.23 5.62
N LEU A 169 1.52 -15.55 6.00
CA LEU A 169 1.13 -15.66 7.39
C LEU A 169 1.69 -16.98 7.88
N VAL A 170 2.57 -16.90 8.88
CA VAL A 170 3.27 -18.03 9.44
C VAL A 170 3.01 -18.12 10.93
N LYS A 171 3.13 -19.33 11.46
CA LYS A 171 3.06 -19.59 12.89
C LYS A 171 4.38 -20.19 13.38
N ASP A 172 4.96 -19.58 14.40
CA ASP A 172 6.08 -20.13 15.16
C ASP A 172 5.58 -20.52 16.55
N SER A 173 5.46 -21.83 16.77
CA SER A 173 4.89 -22.40 17.99
C SER A 173 3.47 -21.89 18.27
N GLU A 174 3.32 -20.81 19.04
CA GLU A 174 2.04 -20.17 19.38
C GLU A 174 1.88 -18.75 18.80
N ARG A 175 2.94 -18.17 18.21
CA ARG A 175 2.96 -16.79 17.72
C ARG A 175 2.56 -16.72 16.26
N ASN A 176 1.68 -15.78 15.93
CA ASN A 176 1.37 -15.44 14.54
C ASN A 176 2.35 -14.36 14.07
N ALA A 177 2.94 -14.57 12.91
CA ALA A 177 3.90 -13.66 12.32
C ALA A 177 3.68 -13.54 10.81
N VAL A 178 4.17 -12.46 10.23
CA VAL A 178 4.32 -12.32 8.78
C VAL A 178 5.73 -12.73 8.44
N GLY A 179 5.88 -13.75 7.60
CA GLY A 179 7.17 -14.30 7.20
C GLY A 179 7.43 -14.15 5.72
N VAL A 180 8.69 -13.84 5.38
CA VAL A 180 9.21 -13.88 4.01
C VAL A 180 10.43 -14.78 4.01
N ARG A 181 10.52 -15.68 3.02
CA ARG A 181 11.74 -16.45 2.79
C ARG A 181 12.76 -15.56 2.07
N VAL A 182 13.94 -15.38 2.66
CA VAL A 182 15.03 -14.52 2.16
C VAL A 182 16.20 -15.32 1.57
N GLY A 183 16.02 -16.64 1.46
CA GLY A 183 16.95 -17.54 0.78
C GLY A 183 17.85 -18.34 1.69
N ALA A 184 18.73 -19.14 1.08
CA ALA A 184 19.60 -20.10 1.77
C ALA A 184 20.71 -19.45 2.62
N PHE A 185 20.93 -18.14 2.48
CA PHE A 185 21.96 -17.40 3.20
C PHE A 185 21.49 -15.96 3.48
N PRO A 186 21.60 -15.45 4.72
CA PRO A 186 22.06 -16.13 5.93
C PRO A 186 21.00 -17.08 6.52
N THR A 187 21.44 -18.24 7.01
CA THR A 187 20.60 -19.11 7.84
C THR A 187 20.33 -18.43 9.19
N PRO A 188 19.09 -18.42 9.70
CA PRO A 188 17.88 -19.08 9.16
C PRO A 188 17.19 -18.37 7.97
N PRO A 189 16.56 -19.13 7.03
CA PRO A 189 16.07 -18.63 5.73
C PRO A 189 14.80 -17.78 5.80
N TRP A 190 14.07 -17.77 6.90
CA TRP A 190 12.89 -16.94 7.08
C TRP A 190 13.21 -15.68 7.86
N SER A 191 12.76 -14.53 7.35
CA SER A 191 12.65 -13.29 8.12
C SER A 191 11.19 -13.10 8.50
N VAL A 192 10.89 -13.04 9.79
CA VAL A 192 9.51 -12.94 10.29
C VAL A 192 9.33 -11.71 11.18
N VAL A 193 8.15 -11.11 11.10
CA VAL A 193 7.70 -10.02 11.96
C VAL A 193 6.55 -10.53 12.81
N ASP A 194 6.77 -10.61 14.11
CA ASP A 194 5.76 -11.00 15.10
C ASP A 194 4.65 -9.94 15.15
N LEU A 195 3.40 -10.37 14.97
CA LEU A 195 2.25 -9.45 14.85
C LEU A 195 1.87 -8.79 16.18
N ASP A 196 2.21 -9.40 17.32
CA ASP A 196 1.83 -8.90 18.64
C ASP A 196 2.88 -7.94 19.21
N SER A 197 4.15 -8.21 18.96
CA SER A 197 5.28 -7.46 19.49
C SER A 197 5.98 -6.54 18.49
N GLY A 198 5.73 -6.73 17.18
CA GLY A 198 6.46 -6.05 16.11
C GLY A 198 7.93 -6.47 15.99
N GLY A 199 8.36 -7.49 16.76
CA GLY A 199 9.74 -7.96 16.77
C GLY A 199 10.09 -8.68 15.46
N VAL A 200 11.28 -8.39 14.93
CA VAL A 200 11.82 -9.10 13.76
C VAL A 200 12.70 -10.25 14.25
N SER A 201 12.48 -11.46 13.72
CA SER A 201 13.31 -12.62 14.03
C SER A 201 13.62 -13.46 12.78
N ARG A 202 14.59 -14.37 12.90
CA ARG A 202 14.95 -15.32 11.85
C ARG A 202 14.58 -16.74 12.26
N LEU A 203 13.88 -17.46 11.38
CA LEU A 203 13.38 -18.81 11.67
C LEU A 203 13.86 -19.85 10.65
N SER A 204 14.12 -21.07 11.14
CA SER A 204 14.38 -22.22 10.28
C SER A 204 13.10 -22.74 9.65
N ASP A 205 13.22 -23.45 8.53
CA ASP A 205 12.08 -24.11 7.86
C ASP A 205 11.28 -24.98 8.84
N SER A 206 11.96 -25.72 9.73
CA SER A 206 11.33 -26.56 10.76
C SER A 206 10.61 -25.80 11.89
N SER A 207 10.80 -24.48 11.98
CA SER A 207 10.14 -23.62 12.99
C SER A 207 8.94 -22.88 12.43
N VAL A 208 8.74 -22.92 11.12
CA VAL A 208 7.68 -22.20 10.42
C VAL A 208 6.55 -23.17 10.09
N THR A 209 5.34 -22.82 10.49
CA THR A 209 4.11 -23.43 9.95
C THR A 209 3.41 -22.40 9.06
N LEU A 210 3.25 -22.71 7.77
CA LEU A 210 2.49 -21.84 6.86
C LEU A 210 1.01 -21.88 7.24
N VAL A 211 0.38 -20.72 7.36
CA VAL A 211 -1.06 -20.57 7.64
C VAL A 211 -1.80 -20.16 6.37
N SER A 212 -1.36 -19.07 5.74
CA SER A 212 -1.95 -18.57 4.50
C SER A 212 -0.96 -17.70 3.75
N ARG A 213 -0.98 -17.73 2.42
CA ARG A 213 -0.22 -16.79 1.61
C ARG A 213 -0.81 -15.38 1.79
N LEU A 214 0.05 -14.39 2.01
CA LEU A 214 -0.35 -12.98 2.20
C LEU A 214 -0.16 -12.14 0.94
N VAL A 215 0.69 -12.60 0.02
CA VAL A 215 0.61 -12.13 -1.36
C VAL A 215 -0.78 -12.54 -1.85
N PRO A 216 -1.67 -11.58 -2.16
CA PRO A 216 -2.93 -11.97 -2.75
C PRO A 216 -2.61 -12.77 -4.02
N ASP A 217 -3.38 -13.82 -4.28
CA ASP A 217 -3.33 -14.53 -5.55
C ASP A 217 -3.90 -13.65 -6.69
N THR A 218 -3.57 -12.37 -6.66
CA THR A 218 -3.89 -11.34 -7.64
C THR A 218 -3.00 -11.46 -8.86
N ARG A 219 -2.35 -12.60 -9.12
CA ARG A 219 -2.00 -12.97 -10.49
C ARG A 219 -3.31 -13.24 -11.25
N ARG A 220 -4.09 -12.18 -11.42
CA ARG A 220 -5.28 -12.19 -12.26
C ARG A 220 -4.71 -12.23 -13.66
N VAL A 221 -4.80 -13.38 -14.31
CA VAL A 221 -4.50 -13.48 -15.73
C VAL A 221 -5.54 -12.63 -16.45
N ILE A 222 -5.10 -11.57 -17.12
CA ILE A 222 -5.96 -10.81 -18.02
C ILE A 222 -5.78 -11.43 -19.40
N ASP A 223 -6.79 -12.19 -19.81
CA ASP A 223 -6.83 -12.92 -21.09
C ASP A 223 -7.49 -12.09 -22.21
N ARG A 224 -7.94 -10.87 -21.92
CA ARG A 224 -8.59 -9.96 -22.87
C ARG A 224 -7.95 -8.57 -22.83
N ALA A 225 -7.59 -8.05 -23.99
CA ALA A 225 -7.01 -6.72 -24.12
C ALA A 225 -7.89 -5.61 -23.49
N GLU A 226 -9.22 -5.72 -23.61
CA GLU A 226 -10.19 -4.75 -23.07
C GLU A 226 -10.19 -4.65 -21.53
N ASP A 227 -9.65 -5.65 -20.82
CA ASP A 227 -9.53 -5.62 -19.37
C ASP A 227 -8.24 -4.93 -18.91
N LEU A 228 -7.22 -4.84 -19.78
CA LEU A 228 -6.01 -4.04 -19.52
C LEU A 228 -6.35 -2.54 -19.42
N ASP A 229 -7.30 -2.07 -20.22
CA ASP A 229 -7.76 -0.68 -20.23
C ASP A 229 -8.49 -0.29 -18.94
N LYS A 230 -9.05 -1.27 -18.20
CA LYS A 230 -9.75 -1.04 -16.93
C LYS A 230 -8.83 -1.00 -15.72
N LEU A 231 -7.54 -1.32 -15.89
CA LEU A 231 -6.57 -1.25 -14.80
C LEU A 231 -6.34 0.19 -14.34
N PRO A 232 -6.17 0.45 -13.03
CA PRO A 232 -5.78 1.77 -12.56
C PRO A 232 -4.41 2.17 -13.11
N VAL A 233 -4.20 3.46 -13.35
CA VAL A 233 -2.87 4.02 -13.66
C VAL A 233 -1.93 3.68 -12.50
N GLY A 234 -0.71 3.23 -12.80
CA GLY A 234 0.24 2.71 -11.82
C GLY A 234 0.33 1.19 -11.78
N SER A 235 -0.68 0.48 -12.29
CA SER A 235 -0.68 -1.00 -12.35
C SER A 235 0.52 -1.54 -13.11
N ILE A 236 1.11 -2.63 -12.61
CA ILE A 236 2.18 -3.36 -13.28
C ILE A 236 1.60 -4.60 -13.96
N VAL A 237 1.87 -4.76 -15.25
CA VAL A 237 1.49 -5.91 -16.05
C VAL A 237 2.75 -6.58 -16.57
N LEU A 238 2.82 -7.90 -16.55
CA LEU A 238 3.87 -8.63 -17.25
C LEU A 238 3.42 -8.91 -18.69
N ASP A 239 4.28 -8.63 -19.65
CA ASP A 239 4.06 -9.02 -21.04
C ASP A 239 4.31 -10.53 -21.26
N ASN A 240 4.19 -10.98 -22.51
CA ASN A 240 4.34 -12.39 -22.87
C ASN A 240 5.76 -12.94 -22.62
N ASP A 241 6.77 -12.06 -22.61
CA ASP A 241 8.16 -12.41 -22.37
C ASP A 241 8.50 -12.34 -20.86
N GLY A 242 7.53 -11.94 -20.03
CA GLY A 242 7.68 -11.77 -18.59
C GLY A 242 8.27 -10.41 -18.21
N ASP A 243 8.41 -9.50 -19.16
CA ASP A 243 8.93 -8.17 -18.91
C ASP A 243 7.85 -7.27 -18.29
N PRO A 244 8.18 -6.48 -17.26
CA PRO A 244 7.22 -5.63 -16.60
C PRO A 244 6.91 -4.37 -17.42
N CYS A 245 5.63 -4.09 -17.58
CA CYS A 245 5.07 -2.91 -18.20
C CYS A 245 4.21 -2.15 -17.19
N LYS A 246 4.49 -0.86 -17.00
CA LYS A 246 3.69 0.00 -16.10
C LYS A 246 2.60 0.71 -16.89
N LYS A 247 1.36 0.67 -16.41
CA LYS A 247 0.28 1.47 -16.98
C LYS A 247 0.46 2.95 -16.61
N ILE A 248 0.71 3.80 -17.60
CA ILE A 248 0.92 5.24 -17.40
C ILE A 248 -0.31 6.07 -17.73
N SER A 249 -1.18 5.57 -18.61
CA SER A 249 -2.48 6.18 -18.92
C SER A 249 -3.43 5.15 -19.55
N GLU A 250 -4.66 5.56 -19.88
CA GLU A 250 -5.63 4.71 -20.58
C GLU A 250 -5.06 4.25 -21.93
N GLY A 251 -5.01 2.94 -22.16
CA GLY A 251 -4.45 2.33 -23.37
C GLY A 251 -2.93 2.42 -23.54
N ASN A 252 -2.19 3.05 -22.63
CA ASN A 252 -0.73 3.21 -22.76
C ASN A 252 0.04 2.55 -21.62
N PHE A 253 1.00 1.73 -22.02
CA PHE A 253 1.92 1.04 -21.13
C PHE A 253 3.35 1.47 -21.47
N GLU A 254 4.10 1.79 -20.44
CA GLU A 254 5.53 1.98 -20.54
C GLU A 254 6.19 0.63 -20.25
N CYS A 255 6.66 -0.02 -21.32
CA CYS A 255 7.48 -1.22 -21.26
C CYS A 255 8.92 -0.79 -21.48
N GLY A 256 9.77 -1.02 -20.50
CA GLY A 256 11.14 -0.55 -20.54
C GLY A 256 12.04 -1.42 -19.70
N SER A 257 13.25 -1.63 -20.22
CA SER A 257 14.40 -2.29 -19.59
C SER A 257 14.57 -1.84 -18.14
N ALA A 258 13.85 -2.49 -17.23
CA ALA A 258 13.91 -2.14 -15.84
C ALA A 258 15.30 -2.52 -15.33
N ILE A 259 15.91 -1.56 -14.62
CA ILE A 259 17.13 -1.76 -13.81
C ILE A 259 16.88 -2.87 -12.75
N PHE A 260 15.62 -3.22 -12.53
CA PHE A 260 15.14 -4.27 -11.63
C PHE A 260 14.54 -5.42 -12.43
N SER A 261 14.81 -6.65 -12.01
CA SER A 261 14.09 -7.82 -12.51
C SER A 261 12.58 -7.68 -12.25
N ALA A 262 11.74 -8.40 -13.00
CA ALA A 262 10.30 -8.48 -12.72
C ALA A 262 10.04 -8.76 -11.23
N GLU A 263 10.82 -9.67 -10.62
CA GLU A 263 10.74 -9.98 -9.20
C GLU A 263 11.07 -8.79 -8.27
N GLY A 264 12.02 -7.93 -8.64
CA GLY A 264 12.33 -6.71 -7.89
C GLY A 264 11.20 -5.67 -7.95
N LEU A 265 10.55 -5.53 -9.11
CA LEU A 265 9.40 -4.63 -9.28
C LEU A 265 8.15 -5.13 -8.53
N LEU A 266 7.94 -6.45 -8.48
CA LEU A 266 6.87 -7.07 -7.68
C LEU A 266 7.06 -6.85 -6.18
N ARG A 267 8.31 -6.77 -5.70
CA ARG A 267 8.61 -6.50 -4.28
C ARG A 267 8.40 -5.04 -3.89
N LEU A 268 8.54 -4.11 -4.83
CA LEU A 268 8.42 -2.67 -4.60
C LEU A 268 6.99 -2.13 -4.80
N SER A 269 6.17 -2.84 -5.57
CA SER A 269 4.84 -2.36 -5.97
C SER A 269 3.77 -2.96 -5.05
N ALA A 270 3.15 -2.12 -4.21
CA ALA A 270 1.99 -2.51 -3.41
C ALA A 270 0.70 -2.70 -4.25
N GLU A 271 0.73 -2.34 -5.53
CA GLU A 271 -0.42 -2.32 -6.42
C GLU A 271 -0.43 -3.49 -7.42
N VAL A 272 -1.66 -3.90 -7.76
CA VAL A 272 -2.06 -5.09 -8.52
C VAL A 272 -1.10 -5.45 -9.65
N THR A 273 -0.49 -6.63 -9.53
CA THR A 273 0.30 -7.25 -10.60
C THR A 273 -0.58 -8.13 -11.49
N VAL A 274 -0.64 -7.87 -12.78
CA VAL A 274 -1.38 -8.69 -13.75
C VAL A 274 -0.42 -9.44 -14.67
N ILE A 275 -0.70 -10.70 -15.00
CA ILE A 275 0.05 -11.43 -16.04
C ILE A 275 -0.83 -11.48 -17.29
N HIS A 276 -0.34 -10.98 -18.42
CA HIS A 276 -1.02 -11.15 -19.70
C HIS A 276 -0.40 -12.35 -20.43
N GLU A 277 -1.11 -13.48 -20.48
CA GLU A 277 -0.72 -14.59 -21.35
C GLU A 277 -1.37 -14.39 -22.73
N GLY A 278 -0.58 -13.96 -23.70
CA GLY A 278 -1.02 -13.87 -25.08
C GLY A 278 -1.48 -15.23 -25.58
N VAL A 279 -2.71 -15.31 -26.06
CA VAL A 279 -3.24 -16.49 -26.73
C VAL A 279 -2.35 -16.77 -27.96
N THR A 280 -1.52 -17.80 -27.87
CA THR A 280 -0.79 -18.33 -29.02
C THR A 280 -1.82 -18.96 -29.96
N ALA A 281 -1.95 -18.41 -31.17
CA ALA A 281 -2.76 -18.96 -32.24
C ALA A 281 -2.02 -20.09 -32.97
#